data_AF-A0A2V5ZIF2-F1
#
_entry.id   AF-A0A2V5ZIF2-F1
#
_cell.length_a   1.000
_cell.length_b   1.000
_cell.length_c   1.000
_cell.angle_alpha   90.00
_cell.angle_beta   90.00
_cell.angle_gamma   90.00
#
_symmetry.space_group_name_H-M   'P 1'
#
loop_
_entity.id
_entity.type
_entity.pdbx_description
1 polymer ?
#
loop_
_entity_poly.entity_id
_entity_poly.type
_entity_poly.pdbx_seq_one_letter_code
_entity_poly.pdbx_strand_id
1 'polypeptide(L)'
;MTEVFTRGTPKQAFLQELVAWGKTAPEAIFTDQPDNKKDIYASVTEELGPFGDITHRKACMLEVMRVLAGFESSWKWNTGRDSHNPAENSPDTNSAGAFQVSANSLVFGDDLKSLVAPHGILNAKGDGDAFEALMKTNHPLAMEYIARLMRHTRKANGPLYKGSERNHFAPPFDRPEQSVYPWLSRHAVAEFQAFLA
;
A
#
# COMPACT_ATOMS: atom_id res chain seq x y z
N MET A 1 0.00 -18.00 -4.82
CA MET A 1 -0.52 -16.63 -5.05
C MET A 1 -1.25 -16.49 -6.39
N THR A 2 -2.38 -15.75 -6.43
CA THR A 2 -3.36 -15.70 -7.53
C THR A 2 -3.32 -14.39 -8.34
N GLU A 3 -4.09 -14.36 -9.44
CA GLU A 3 -4.30 -13.18 -10.30
C GLU A 3 -4.92 -11.99 -9.54
N VAL A 4 -4.58 -10.77 -9.96
CA VAL A 4 -5.23 -9.51 -9.55
C VAL A 4 -5.84 -8.84 -10.78
N PHE A 5 -7.14 -8.53 -10.73
CA PHE A 5 -7.97 -7.81 -11.70
C PHE A 5 -7.31 -7.45 -13.04
N THR A 6 -7.35 -8.32 -14.06
CA THR A 6 -6.83 -8.03 -15.41
C THR A 6 -5.34 -7.60 -15.49
N ARG A 7 -4.60 -7.62 -14.36
CA ARG A 7 -3.18 -7.27 -14.25
C ARG A 7 -2.27 -8.49 -14.32
N GLY A 8 -2.81 -9.69 -14.15
CA GLY A 8 -2.05 -10.94 -14.12
C GLY A 8 -1.55 -11.28 -12.72
N THR A 9 -0.39 -11.93 -12.65
CA THR A 9 0.22 -12.40 -11.40
C THR A 9 1.48 -11.60 -11.04
N PRO A 10 1.76 -11.39 -9.74
CA PRO A 10 2.99 -10.73 -9.31
C PRO A 10 4.23 -11.49 -9.79
N LYS A 11 5.27 -10.74 -10.18
CA LYS A 11 6.59 -11.33 -10.47
C LYS A 11 7.18 -11.92 -9.19
N GLN A 12 7.85 -13.06 -9.31
CA GLN A 12 8.50 -13.73 -8.18
C GLN A 12 9.48 -12.81 -7.43
N ALA A 13 10.23 -11.97 -8.14
CA ALA A 13 11.16 -11.00 -7.54
C ALA A 13 10.44 -10.02 -6.58
N PHE A 14 9.29 -9.47 -6.99
CA PHE A 14 8.50 -8.59 -6.12
C PHE A 14 8.04 -9.31 -4.85
N LEU A 15 7.59 -10.56 -4.97
CA LEU A 15 7.16 -11.37 -3.83
C LEU A 15 8.31 -11.68 -2.87
N GLN A 16 9.49 -11.98 -3.40
CA GLN A 16 10.69 -12.23 -2.60
C GLN A 16 11.10 -10.99 -1.80
N GLU A 17 11.10 -9.81 -2.42
CA GLU A 17 11.37 -8.55 -1.73
C GLU A 17 10.31 -8.26 -0.65
N LEU A 18 9.03 -8.52 -0.94
CA LEU A 18 7.93 -8.29 -0.01
C LEU A 18 8.02 -9.19 1.24
N VAL A 19 8.35 -10.46 1.04
CA VAL A 19 8.62 -11.41 2.14
C VAL A 19 9.87 -11.01 2.92
N ALA A 20 10.95 -10.64 2.21
CA ALA A 20 12.20 -10.24 2.85
C ALA A 20 12.00 -9.03 3.77
N TRP A 21 11.28 -8.01 3.30
CA TRP A 21 10.88 -6.87 4.13
C TRP A 21 9.98 -7.31 5.28
N GLY A 22 8.95 -8.14 5.05
CA GLY A 22 8.03 -8.58 6.10
C GLY A 22 8.72 -9.31 7.26
N LYS A 23 9.82 -10.02 7.01
CA LYS A 23 10.65 -10.66 8.04
C LYS A 23 11.33 -9.66 8.97
N THR A 24 11.79 -8.53 8.42
CA THR A 24 12.54 -7.51 9.18
C THR A 24 11.67 -6.35 9.64
N ALA A 25 10.45 -6.23 9.13
CA ALA A 25 9.55 -5.12 9.41
C ALA A 25 9.20 -5.05 10.91
N PRO A 26 9.27 -3.85 11.53
CA PRO A 26 8.94 -3.65 12.94
C PRO A 26 7.53 -4.13 13.27
N GLU A 27 7.40 -4.96 14.30
CA GLU A 27 6.11 -5.51 14.73
C GLU A 27 5.08 -4.43 15.08
N ALA A 28 5.54 -3.29 15.60
CA ALA A 28 4.70 -2.13 15.94
C ALA A 28 3.83 -1.60 14.79
N ILE A 29 4.22 -1.83 13.53
CA ILE A 29 3.41 -1.44 12.36
C ILE A 29 2.12 -2.27 12.28
N PHE A 30 2.18 -3.52 12.74
CA PHE A 30 1.14 -4.52 12.56
C PHE A 30 0.30 -4.75 13.82
N THR A 31 0.63 -4.10 14.94
CA THR A 31 -0.14 -4.24 16.19
C THR A 31 -1.57 -3.77 16.04
N ASP A 32 -2.48 -4.32 16.84
CA ASP A 32 -3.89 -3.97 16.78
C ASP A 32 -4.18 -2.51 17.17
N GLN A 33 -5.15 -1.90 16.50
CA GLN A 33 -5.63 -0.54 16.75
C GLN A 33 -7.18 -0.53 16.71
N PRO A 34 -7.85 -1.09 17.73
CA PRO A 34 -9.27 -1.43 17.67
C PRO A 34 -10.20 -0.23 17.42
N ASP A 35 -9.80 0.98 17.86
CA ASP A 35 -10.60 2.20 17.69
C ASP A 35 -10.29 2.96 16.39
N ASN A 36 -9.28 2.55 15.64
CA ASN A 36 -8.87 3.22 14.40
C ASN A 36 -9.68 2.70 13.20
N LYS A 37 -10.86 3.26 12.98
CA LYS A 37 -11.71 2.91 11.83
C LYS A 37 -11.11 3.25 10.46
N LYS A 38 -10.04 4.05 10.42
CA LYS A 38 -9.33 4.40 9.17
C LYS A 38 -8.25 3.39 8.81
N ASP A 39 -7.86 2.55 9.77
CA ASP A 39 -6.90 1.47 9.61
C ASP A 39 -7.38 0.48 8.54
N ILE A 40 -6.47 0.07 7.66
CA ILE A 40 -6.74 -0.96 6.67
C ILE A 40 -7.27 -2.25 7.28
N TYR A 41 -6.78 -2.66 8.46
CA TYR A 41 -7.25 -3.89 9.10
C TYR A 41 -8.73 -3.82 9.43
N ALA A 42 -9.24 -2.67 9.88
CA ALA A 42 -10.67 -2.49 10.14
C ALA A 42 -11.53 -2.71 8.88
N SER A 43 -10.95 -2.52 7.69
CA SER A 43 -11.66 -2.55 6.41
C SER A 43 -11.57 -3.89 5.69
N VAL A 44 -10.52 -4.67 5.95
CA VAL A 44 -10.29 -6.00 5.36
C VAL A 44 -10.67 -7.15 6.30
N THR A 45 -11.33 -6.85 7.42
CA THR A 45 -11.74 -7.85 8.44
C THR A 45 -12.63 -8.95 7.84
N GLU A 46 -13.53 -8.62 6.93
CA GLU A 46 -14.43 -9.60 6.31
C GLU A 46 -13.65 -10.56 5.40
N GLU A 47 -12.70 -10.01 4.64
CA GLU A 47 -11.90 -10.75 3.66
C GLU A 47 -10.81 -11.59 4.32
N LEU A 48 -10.11 -11.04 5.31
CA LEU A 48 -8.88 -11.61 5.87
C LEU A 48 -8.95 -11.90 7.38
N GLY A 49 -9.90 -11.31 8.12
CA GLY A 49 -10.06 -11.52 9.56
C GLY A 49 -10.83 -12.79 9.92
N PRO A 50 -10.96 -13.20 11.19
CA PRO A 50 -10.40 -12.54 12.37
C PRO A 50 -8.88 -12.58 12.36
N PHE A 51 -8.26 -11.51 12.85
CA PHE A 51 -6.81 -11.41 12.90
C PHE A 51 -6.25 -12.15 14.12
N GLY A 52 -5.40 -13.15 13.88
CA GLY A 52 -4.62 -13.85 14.90
C GLY A 52 -3.40 -13.07 15.41
N ASP A 53 -2.27 -13.77 15.53
CA ASP A 53 -1.02 -13.23 16.06
C ASP A 53 -0.35 -12.21 15.13
N ILE A 54 0.81 -11.69 15.57
CA ILE A 54 1.55 -10.68 14.82
C ILE A 54 2.01 -11.19 13.45
N THR A 55 2.33 -12.48 13.32
CA THR A 55 2.75 -13.11 12.07
C THR A 55 1.58 -13.17 11.09
N HIS A 56 0.39 -13.55 11.56
CA HIS A 56 -0.83 -13.52 10.74
C HIS A 56 -1.16 -12.09 10.30
N ARG A 57 -1.04 -11.10 11.19
CA ARG A 57 -1.26 -9.70 10.84
C ARG A 57 -0.27 -9.22 9.79
N LYS A 58 1.03 -9.50 9.96
CA LYS A 58 2.06 -9.27 8.93
C LYS A 58 1.65 -9.88 7.59
N ALA A 59 1.28 -11.15 7.57
CA ALA A 59 0.85 -11.85 6.37
C ALA A 59 -0.38 -11.20 5.69
N CYS A 60 -1.37 -10.75 6.48
CA CYS A 60 -2.52 -9.99 5.96
C CYS A 60 -2.08 -8.67 5.32
N MET A 61 -1.17 -7.92 5.94
CA MET A 61 -0.64 -6.68 5.36
C MET A 61 0.12 -6.96 4.04
N LEU A 62 0.96 -8.00 3.99
CA LEU A 62 1.65 -8.38 2.76
C LEU A 62 0.66 -8.73 1.64
N GLU A 63 -0.44 -9.41 1.97
CA GLU A 63 -1.48 -9.71 0.99
C GLU A 63 -2.16 -8.43 0.45
N VAL A 64 -2.50 -7.48 1.33
CA VAL A 64 -3.04 -6.19 0.89
C VAL A 64 -2.05 -5.46 -0.02
N MET A 65 -0.77 -5.40 0.36
CA MET A 65 0.29 -4.77 -0.43
C MET A 65 0.48 -5.46 -1.79
N ARG A 66 0.44 -6.80 -1.84
CA ARG A 66 0.51 -7.57 -3.08
C ARG A 66 -0.62 -7.19 -4.02
N VAL A 67 -1.86 -7.12 -3.53
CA VAL A 67 -3.01 -6.77 -4.36
C VAL A 67 -2.96 -5.31 -4.79
N LEU A 68 -2.68 -4.39 -3.85
CA LEU A 68 -2.58 -2.96 -4.11
C LEU A 68 -1.54 -2.66 -5.19
N ALA A 69 -0.32 -3.21 -5.08
CA ALA A 69 0.72 -2.99 -6.08
C ALA A 69 0.33 -3.52 -7.48
N GLY A 70 -0.51 -4.55 -7.54
CA GLY A 70 -1.12 -5.01 -8.79
C GLY A 70 -1.95 -3.93 -9.45
N PHE A 71 -2.91 -3.37 -8.69
CA PHE A 71 -3.78 -2.28 -9.17
C PHE A 71 -3.00 -1.05 -9.61
N GLU A 72 -2.08 -0.61 -8.76
CA GLU A 72 -1.40 0.68 -8.87
C GLU A 72 -0.33 0.69 -9.97
N SER A 73 0.42 -0.40 -10.13
CA SER A 73 1.60 -0.39 -11.03
C SER A 73 1.83 -1.69 -11.80
N SER A 74 1.00 -2.71 -11.57
CA SER A 74 1.33 -4.09 -11.98
C SER A 74 2.70 -4.53 -11.43
N TRP A 75 2.93 -4.25 -10.14
CA TRP A 75 4.14 -4.59 -9.39
C TRP A 75 5.45 -4.00 -9.94
N LYS A 76 5.37 -2.82 -10.56
CA LYS A 76 6.54 -2.14 -11.15
C LYS A 76 7.03 -1.04 -10.23
N TRP A 77 8.26 -1.17 -9.76
CA TRP A 77 8.92 -0.15 -8.93
C TRP A 77 9.22 1.15 -9.68
N ASN A 78 9.54 1.09 -10.97
CA ASN A 78 9.90 2.28 -11.74
C ASN A 78 8.69 3.00 -12.37
N THR A 79 7.49 2.84 -11.80
CA THR A 79 6.31 3.61 -12.24
C THR A 79 6.35 4.99 -11.60
N GLY A 80 6.02 6.01 -12.38
CA GLY A 80 5.87 7.40 -11.92
C GLY A 80 4.48 7.92 -12.27
N ARG A 81 4.37 9.25 -12.31
CA ARG A 81 3.15 10.01 -12.57
C ARG A 81 2.16 9.35 -13.55
N ASP A 82 0.90 9.29 -13.16
CA ASP A 82 -0.20 9.04 -14.11
C ASP A 82 -0.53 10.31 -14.90
N SER A 83 -0.20 10.33 -16.19
CA SER A 83 -0.45 11.47 -17.07
C SER A 83 -1.93 11.78 -17.30
N HIS A 84 -2.83 10.85 -16.98
CA HIS A 84 -4.27 11.03 -17.13
C HIS A 84 -4.94 11.55 -15.85
N ASN A 85 -4.21 11.60 -14.74
CA ASN A 85 -4.72 12.13 -13.48
C ASN A 85 -4.40 13.63 -13.36
N PRO A 86 -5.37 14.54 -13.53
CA PRO A 86 -5.12 15.98 -13.46
C PRO A 86 -4.74 16.46 -12.05
N ALA A 87 -4.95 15.64 -11.00
CA ALA A 87 -4.50 15.96 -9.65
C ALA A 87 -2.99 15.78 -9.46
N GLU A 88 -2.35 14.94 -10.30
CA GLU A 88 -0.89 14.79 -10.37
C GLU A 88 -0.34 15.87 -11.29
N ASN A 89 -0.24 17.08 -10.76
CA ASN A 89 0.14 18.29 -11.49
C ASN A 89 1.38 18.99 -10.92
N SER A 90 2.03 18.38 -9.92
CA SER A 90 3.23 18.88 -9.28
C SER A 90 4.08 17.72 -8.75
N PRO A 91 5.40 17.90 -8.55
CA PRO A 91 6.24 16.88 -7.92
C PRO A 91 5.68 16.35 -6.60
N ASP A 92 5.04 17.22 -5.81
CA ASP A 92 4.52 16.86 -4.49
C ASP A 92 3.26 15.97 -4.56
N THR A 93 2.57 15.98 -5.70
CA THR A 93 1.32 15.23 -5.93
C THR A 93 1.50 14.02 -6.84
N ASN A 94 2.61 13.94 -7.58
CA ASN A 94 2.91 12.81 -8.46
C ASN A 94 3.10 11.51 -7.67
N SER A 95 2.42 10.47 -8.12
CA SER A 95 2.51 9.14 -7.53
C SER A 95 3.73 8.39 -8.06
N ALA A 96 4.38 7.60 -7.20
CA ALA A 96 5.59 6.86 -7.58
C ALA A 96 5.68 5.48 -6.94
N GLY A 97 6.47 4.61 -7.58
CA GLY A 97 6.75 3.29 -7.04
C GLY A 97 5.67 2.27 -7.34
N ALA A 98 5.85 1.07 -6.79
CA ALA A 98 4.90 -0.03 -6.98
C ALA A 98 3.53 0.25 -6.36
N PHE A 99 3.47 1.10 -5.34
CA PHE A 99 2.27 1.45 -4.58
C PHE A 99 1.68 2.81 -4.93
N GLN A 100 2.26 3.52 -5.90
CA GLN A 100 1.81 4.83 -6.38
C GLN A 100 1.50 5.82 -5.23
N VAL A 101 2.48 6.05 -4.37
CA VAL A 101 2.38 7.04 -3.26
C VAL A 101 3.07 8.34 -3.65
N SER A 102 2.56 9.47 -3.13
CA SER A 102 3.08 10.81 -3.39
C SER A 102 3.43 11.56 -2.10
N ALA A 103 4.28 12.58 -2.19
CA ALA A 103 4.85 13.27 -1.02
C ALA A 103 3.80 14.00 -0.17
N ASN A 104 2.69 14.45 -0.78
CA ASN A 104 1.58 15.06 -0.03
C ASN A 104 0.93 14.13 1.01
N SER A 105 1.16 12.81 0.94
CA SER A 105 0.71 11.84 1.93
C SER A 105 1.44 11.95 3.28
N LEU A 106 2.55 12.70 3.35
CA LEU A 106 3.24 13.00 4.62
C LEU A 106 2.36 13.76 5.63
N VAL A 107 1.27 14.37 5.18
CA VAL A 107 0.29 15.04 6.07
C VAL A 107 -0.42 14.06 7.01
N PHE A 108 -0.43 12.76 6.70
CA PHE A 108 -1.20 11.77 7.45
C PHE A 108 -0.55 11.31 8.76
N GLY A 109 0.75 11.51 8.96
CA GLY A 109 1.38 11.08 10.21
C GLY A 109 2.84 11.52 10.36
N ASP A 110 3.25 11.80 11.59
CA ASP A 110 4.63 12.16 11.91
C ASP A 110 5.59 10.97 11.80
N ASP A 111 5.09 9.74 11.91
CA ASP A 111 5.89 8.54 11.68
C ASP A 111 6.25 8.37 10.19
N LEU A 112 5.38 8.80 9.26
CA LEU A 112 5.70 8.88 7.83
C LEU A 112 6.80 9.90 7.56
N LYS A 113 6.70 11.10 8.16
CA LYS A 113 7.74 12.14 8.07
C LYS A 113 9.07 11.64 8.64
N SER A 114 9.02 11.01 9.81
CA SER A 114 10.20 10.48 10.50
C SER A 114 10.88 9.37 9.71
N LEU A 115 10.12 8.56 8.97
CA LEU A 115 10.65 7.49 8.12
C LEU A 115 11.48 8.05 6.94
N VAL A 116 11.06 9.17 6.35
CA VAL A 116 11.72 9.74 5.16
C VAL A 116 12.73 10.84 5.48
N ALA A 117 12.67 11.46 6.66
CA ALA A 117 13.57 12.52 7.08
C ALA A 117 15.08 12.16 7.02
N PRO A 118 15.51 10.93 7.38
CA PRO A 118 16.91 10.51 7.21
C PRO A 118 17.41 10.53 5.76
N HIS A 119 16.50 10.60 4.79
CA HIS A 119 16.79 10.68 3.36
C HIS A 119 16.69 12.11 2.81
N GLY A 120 16.62 13.12 3.68
CA GLY A 120 16.60 14.53 3.29
C GLY A 120 15.22 15.07 2.91
N ILE A 121 14.15 14.29 3.11
CA ILE A 121 12.77 14.71 2.83
C ILE A 121 12.19 15.28 4.12
N LEU A 122 12.06 16.60 4.19
CA LEU A 122 11.63 17.29 5.40
C LEU A 122 10.15 17.66 5.32
N ASN A 123 9.65 17.96 4.13
CA ASN A 123 8.28 18.40 3.93
C ASN A 123 7.66 17.77 2.68
N ALA A 124 6.34 17.67 2.66
CA ALA A 124 5.60 17.30 1.45
C ALA A 124 5.89 18.26 0.27
N LYS A 125 6.10 19.54 0.57
CA LYS A 125 6.27 20.59 -0.42
C LYS A 125 7.74 20.85 -0.72
N GLY A 126 8.14 20.68 -1.97
CA GLY A 126 9.50 20.97 -2.44
C GLY A 126 10.44 19.77 -2.46
N ASP A 127 10.07 18.67 -1.80
CA ASP A 127 10.86 17.42 -1.78
C ASP A 127 10.22 16.32 -2.64
N GLY A 128 9.18 16.64 -3.43
CA GLY A 128 8.42 15.68 -4.24
C GLY A 128 9.29 14.82 -5.16
N ASP A 129 10.21 15.42 -5.93
CA ASP A 129 11.10 14.67 -6.82
C ASP A 129 12.02 13.70 -6.05
N ALA A 130 12.53 14.12 -4.90
CA ALA A 130 13.37 13.28 -4.04
C ALA A 130 12.55 12.13 -3.42
N PHE A 131 11.31 12.40 -3.02
CA PHE A 131 10.38 11.38 -2.54
C PHE A 131 10.05 10.37 -3.63
N GLU A 132 9.71 10.82 -4.85
CA GLU A 132 9.46 9.94 -5.99
C GLU A 132 10.65 9.02 -6.27
N ALA A 133 11.86 9.58 -6.30
CA ALA A 133 13.09 8.81 -6.50
C ALA A 133 13.27 7.76 -5.40
N LEU A 134 13.09 8.16 -4.14
CA LEU A 134 13.21 7.27 -2.99
C LEU A 134 12.23 6.10 -3.05
N MET A 135 10.96 6.34 -3.41
CA MET A 135 9.94 5.29 -3.53
C MET A 135 10.20 4.32 -4.68
N LYS A 136 10.93 4.76 -5.72
CA LYS A 136 11.33 3.94 -6.87
C LYS A 136 12.60 3.14 -6.61
N THR A 137 13.51 3.60 -5.75
CA THR A 137 14.84 2.99 -5.57
C THR A 137 15.06 2.30 -4.23
N ASN A 138 14.34 2.67 -3.17
CA ASN A 138 14.46 2.06 -1.84
C ASN A 138 13.18 1.28 -1.50
N HIS A 139 13.08 0.06 -2.04
CA HIS A 139 11.86 -0.74 -1.94
C HIS A 139 11.48 -1.12 -0.49
N PRO A 140 12.41 -1.51 0.41
CA PRO A 140 12.07 -1.75 1.81
C PRO A 140 11.44 -0.53 2.47
N LEU A 141 11.96 0.67 2.20
CA LEU A 141 11.37 1.92 2.70
C LEU A 141 9.99 2.17 2.08
N ALA A 142 9.83 1.98 0.76
CA ALA A 142 8.54 2.16 0.09
C ALA A 142 7.47 1.20 0.65
N MET A 143 7.85 -0.05 0.95
CA MET A 143 7.00 -1.04 1.60
C MET A 143 6.59 -0.62 3.02
N GLU A 144 7.55 -0.15 3.82
CA GLU A 144 7.26 0.34 5.16
C GLU A 144 6.36 1.59 5.13
N TYR A 145 6.63 2.50 4.19
CA TYR A 145 5.87 3.74 4.02
C TYR A 145 4.41 3.43 3.70
N ILE A 146 4.13 2.59 2.69
CA ILE A 146 2.75 2.25 2.35
C ILE A 146 2.06 1.47 3.48
N ALA A 147 2.79 0.57 4.17
CA ALA A 147 2.22 -0.18 5.27
C ALA A 147 1.76 0.76 6.39
N ARG A 148 2.58 1.75 6.77
CA ARG A 148 2.22 2.80 7.74
C ARG A 148 1.11 3.70 7.23
N LEU A 149 1.17 4.14 5.97
CA LEU A 149 0.15 5.01 5.38
C LEU A 149 -1.24 4.36 5.44
N MET A 150 -1.32 3.07 5.13
CA MET A 150 -2.56 2.29 5.22
C MET A 150 -3.08 2.11 6.66
N ARG A 151 -2.24 2.31 7.69
CA ARG A 151 -2.69 2.38 9.09
C ARG A 151 -3.36 3.73 9.40
N HIS A 152 -2.95 4.80 8.73
CA HIS A 152 -3.49 6.15 8.93
C HIS A 152 -4.73 6.44 8.09
N THR A 153 -4.72 5.99 6.84
CA THR A 153 -5.77 6.29 5.88
C THR A 153 -5.79 5.29 4.74
N ARG A 154 -7.00 4.94 4.30
CA ARG A 154 -7.22 4.23 3.02
C ARG A 154 -7.45 5.18 1.86
N LYS A 155 -7.74 6.46 2.15
CA LYS A 155 -8.18 7.43 1.14
C LYS A 155 -7.05 7.93 0.24
N ALA A 156 -5.80 7.63 0.61
CA ALA A 156 -4.63 7.96 -0.19
C ALA A 156 -4.46 7.03 -1.42
N ASN A 157 -5.14 5.87 -1.43
CA ASN A 157 -5.09 4.91 -2.54
C ASN A 157 -6.50 4.53 -2.96
N GLY A 158 -6.87 4.89 -4.20
CA GLY A 158 -8.21 4.64 -4.73
C GLY A 158 -8.70 3.19 -4.66
N PRO A 159 -7.86 2.18 -4.96
CA PRO A 159 -8.23 0.78 -4.86
C PRO A 159 -8.66 0.32 -3.46
N LEU A 160 -8.37 1.09 -2.40
CA LEU A 160 -8.71 0.78 -1.01
C LEU A 160 -10.08 1.36 -0.56
N TYR A 161 -10.85 2.00 -1.45
CA TYR A 161 -12.22 2.43 -1.13
C TYR A 161 -13.20 1.25 -1.14
N LYS A 162 -14.06 1.18 -0.12
CA LYS A 162 -15.08 0.12 0.04
C LYS A 162 -16.49 0.70 -0.06
N GLY A 163 -17.42 -0.07 -0.62
CA GLY A 163 -18.83 0.31 -0.69
C GLY A 163 -19.06 1.66 -1.38
N SER A 164 -19.81 2.56 -0.72
CA SER A 164 -20.18 3.87 -1.26
C SER A 164 -19.02 4.87 -1.36
N GLU A 165 -17.88 4.62 -0.71
CA GLU A 165 -16.69 5.46 -0.82
C GLU A 165 -16.16 5.53 -2.26
N ARG A 166 -16.46 4.52 -3.08
CA ARG A 166 -16.05 4.41 -4.49
C ARG A 166 -16.69 5.46 -5.40
N ASN A 167 -17.76 6.11 -4.93
CA ASN A 167 -18.41 7.22 -5.62
C ASN A 167 -17.57 8.51 -5.63
N HIS A 168 -16.39 8.51 -4.99
CA HIS A 168 -15.48 9.66 -4.98
C HIS A 168 -14.83 9.92 -6.36
N PHE A 169 -14.76 8.92 -7.24
CA PHE A 169 -14.17 9.05 -8.57
C PHE A 169 -15.18 9.50 -9.62
N ALA A 170 -14.70 10.18 -10.67
CA ALA A 170 -15.48 10.54 -11.85
C ALA A 170 -14.76 10.01 -13.12
N PRO A 171 -15.35 9.03 -13.83
CA PRO A 171 -16.56 8.29 -13.48
C PRO A 171 -16.37 7.44 -12.20
N PRO A 172 -17.45 7.15 -11.44
CA PRO A 172 -17.37 6.26 -10.29
C PRO A 172 -16.79 4.91 -10.70
N PHE A 173 -15.99 4.31 -9.83
CA PHE A 173 -15.72 2.89 -9.97
C PHE A 173 -17.01 2.15 -9.63
N ASP A 174 -17.69 1.63 -10.65
CA ASP A 174 -19.04 1.07 -10.59
C ASP A 174 -19.03 -0.43 -10.31
N ARG A 175 -17.92 -1.13 -10.58
CA ARG A 175 -17.80 -2.59 -10.47
C ARG A 175 -16.95 -3.03 -9.28
N PRO A 176 -17.44 -3.90 -8.36
CA PRO A 176 -16.69 -4.31 -7.16
C PRO A 176 -15.23 -4.73 -7.42
N GLU A 177 -14.96 -5.32 -8.59
CA GLU A 177 -13.68 -5.79 -9.06
C GLU A 177 -12.62 -4.68 -9.21
N GLN A 178 -13.03 -3.41 -9.30
CA GLN A 178 -12.14 -2.24 -9.35
C GLN A 178 -11.74 -1.77 -7.93
N SER A 179 -11.57 -2.71 -7.01
CA SER A 179 -11.09 -2.49 -5.64
C SER A 179 -10.27 -3.70 -5.21
N VAL A 180 -9.48 -3.58 -4.14
CA VAL A 180 -8.64 -4.70 -3.69
C VAL A 180 -9.46 -5.88 -3.14
N TYR A 181 -10.65 -5.64 -2.58
CA TYR A 181 -11.37 -6.59 -1.73
C TYR A 181 -11.69 -7.94 -2.38
N PRO A 182 -12.19 -8.02 -3.63
CA PRO A 182 -12.47 -9.30 -4.27
C PRO A 182 -11.21 -10.13 -4.59
N TRP A 183 -10.02 -9.51 -4.52
CA TRP A 183 -8.75 -10.11 -4.92
C TRP A 183 -7.87 -10.49 -3.72
N LEU A 184 -8.30 -10.14 -2.51
CA LEU A 184 -7.66 -10.57 -1.27
C LEU A 184 -7.93 -12.05 -1.04
N SER A 185 -6.89 -12.80 -0.65
CA SER A 185 -6.97 -14.25 -0.50
C SER A 185 -6.40 -14.73 0.83
N ARG A 186 -7.23 -15.42 1.62
CA ARG A 186 -6.80 -16.13 2.84
C ARG A 186 -5.76 -17.20 2.55
N HIS A 187 -5.79 -17.78 1.34
CA HIS A 187 -4.76 -18.73 0.92
C HIS A 187 -3.41 -18.04 0.71
N ALA A 188 -3.40 -16.85 0.09
CA ALA A 188 -2.18 -16.06 -0.03
C ALA A 188 -1.66 -15.59 1.33
N VAL A 189 -2.54 -15.25 2.28
CA VAL A 189 -2.15 -15.00 3.69
C VAL A 189 -1.47 -16.22 4.30
N ALA A 190 -2.01 -17.42 4.12
CA ALA A 190 -1.38 -18.64 4.63
C ALA A 190 0.01 -18.89 4.01
N GLU A 191 0.17 -18.65 2.71
CA GLU A 191 1.48 -18.71 2.04
C GLU A 191 2.46 -17.69 2.64
N PHE A 192 2.05 -16.43 2.79
CA PHE A 192 2.89 -15.39 3.42
C PHE A 192 3.25 -15.75 4.85
N GLN A 193 2.31 -16.24 5.65
CA GLN A 193 2.55 -16.64 7.02
C GLN A 193 3.59 -17.78 7.10
N ALA A 194 3.51 -18.76 6.20
CA ALA A 194 4.50 -19.83 6.11
C ALA A 194 5.89 -19.30 5.71
N PHE A 195 5.97 -18.28 4.85
CA PHE A 195 7.24 -17.65 4.49
C PHE A 195 7.83 -16.79 5.59
N LEU A 196 7.00 -16.23 6.48
CA LEU A 196 7.42 -15.38 7.60
C LEU A 196 7.86 -16.16 8.85
N ALA A 197 7.45 -17.43 8.95
CA ALA A 197 7.84 -18.34 10.02
C ALA A 197 9.34 -18.73 9.98
#